data_AF-A0A4S0IKE1-F1
#
_entry.id   AF-A0A4S0IKE1-F1
#
_cell.length_a   1.000
_cell.length_b   1.000
_cell.length_c   1.000
_cell.angle_alpha   90.00
_cell.angle_beta   90.00
_cell.angle_gamma   90.00
#
_symmetry.space_group_name_H-M   'P 1'
#
loop_
_entity.id
_entity.type
_entity.pdbx_description
1 polymer ?
#
loop_
_entity_poly.entity_id
_entity_poly.type
_entity_poly.pdbx_seq_one_letter_code
_entity_poly.pdbx_strand_id
1 'polypeptide(L)' 'MAASLDGPGSPQDVPPLPGSFPLDTSKLPQAIRDEVEAPDPVAIDTSASELKDGLNRCPKCGASDI' A
#
# COMPACT_ATOMS: atom_id res chain seq x y z
N MET A 1 -6.62 -27.07 -17.92
CA MET A 1 -6.05 -25.74 -18.25
C MET A 1 -7.11 -24.71 -17.89
N ALA A 2 -6.82 -23.79 -16.97
CA ALA A 2 -7.74 -22.69 -16.68
C ALA A 2 -7.71 -21.73 -17.87
N ALA A 3 -8.89 -21.33 -18.36
CA ALA A 3 -9.00 -20.33 -19.41
C ALA A 3 -8.54 -18.97 -18.86
N SER A 4 -7.73 -18.24 -19.61
CA SER A 4 -7.45 -16.83 -19.31
C SER A 4 -8.75 -16.04 -19.41
N LEU A 5 -9.13 -15.37 -18.32
CA LEU A 5 -10.30 -14.50 -18.27
C LEU A 5 -9.83 -13.07 -18.53
N ASP A 6 -9.66 -12.74 -19.81
CA ASP A 6 -9.22 -11.42 -20.26
C ASP A 6 -10.45 -10.54 -20.54
N GLY A 7 -10.58 -9.40 -19.85
CA GLY A 7 -11.69 -8.47 -19.99
C GLY A 7 -11.90 -7.60 -18.75
N PRO A 8 -12.67 -6.50 -18.82
CA PRO A 8 -12.91 -5.60 -17.68
C PRO A 8 -13.43 -6.36 -16.46
N GLY A 9 -12.72 -6.28 -15.33
CA GLY A 9 -13.02 -7.06 -14.12
C GLY A 9 -12.32 -8.42 -14.07
N SER A 10 -11.29 -8.64 -14.90
CA SER A 10 -10.41 -9.80 -14.80
C SER A 10 -9.83 -9.91 -13.39
N PRO A 11 -9.55 -11.12 -12.87
CA PRO A 11 -8.74 -11.29 -11.67
C PRO A 11 -7.37 -10.59 -11.74
N GLN A 12 -6.89 -10.24 -12.94
CA GLN A 12 -5.70 -9.42 -13.15
C GLN A 12 -5.95 -7.92 -12.96
N ASP A 13 -7.17 -7.44 -13.24
CA ASP A 13 -7.61 -6.04 -13.06
C ASP A 13 -8.15 -5.77 -11.65
N VAL A 14 -8.35 -6.81 -10.84
CA VAL A 14 -8.82 -6.71 -9.46
C VAL A 14 -7.60 -6.63 -8.53
N PRO A 15 -7.47 -5.55 -7.73
CA PRO A 15 -6.44 -5.49 -6.70
C PRO A 15 -6.50 -6.71 -5.77
N PRO A 16 -5.36 -7.20 -5.26
CA PRO A 16 -5.34 -8.32 -4.34
C PRO A 16 -6.28 -8.06 -3.15
N LEU A 17 -6.92 -9.12 -2.66
CA LEU A 17 -7.76 -9.04 -1.47
C LEU A 17 -6.95 -8.48 -0.28
N PRO A 18 -7.58 -7.73 0.64
CA PRO A 18 -6.92 -7.29 1.86
C PRO A 18 -6.26 -8.47 2.60
N GLY A 19 -4.99 -8.32 2.97
CA GLY A 19 -4.20 -9.39 3.61
C GLY A 19 -3.68 -10.48 2.67
N SER A 20 -4.03 -10.45 1.38
CA SER A 20 -3.38 -11.30 0.38
C SER A 20 -2.15 -10.59 -0.17
N PHE A 21 -0.98 -11.16 0.11
CA PHE A 21 0.29 -10.71 -0.47
C PHE A 21 0.69 -11.69 -1.58
N PRO A 22 0.98 -11.24 -2.81
CA PRO A 22 1.54 -12.09 -3.85
C PRO A 22 3.01 -12.47 -3.57
N LEU A 23 3.47 -12.30 -2.32
CA LEU A 23 4.84 -12.43 -1.87
C LEU A 23 4.93 -13.59 -0.88
N ASP A 24 5.92 -14.44 -1.07
CA ASP A 24 6.28 -15.50 -0.11
C ASP A 24 7.15 -14.89 1.00
N THR A 25 6.54 -14.52 2.12
CA THR A 25 7.21 -13.83 3.24
C THR A 25 8.34 -14.67 3.85
N SER A 26 8.26 -16.00 3.72
CA SER A 26 9.27 -16.94 4.23
C SER A 26 10.62 -16.84 3.49
N LYS A 27 10.66 -16.18 2.33
CA LYS A 27 11.89 -15.91 1.56
C LYS A 27 12.51 -14.54 1.84
N LEU A 28 11.84 -13.69 2.61
CA LEU A 28 12.34 -12.36 2.93
C LEU A 28 13.36 -12.41 4.08
N PRO A 29 14.33 -11.47 4.12
CA PRO A 29 15.12 -11.20 5.31
C PRO A 29 14.24 -10.95 6.53
N GLN A 30 14.69 -11.39 7.70
CA GLN A 30 13.88 -11.35 8.92
C GLN A 30 13.29 -9.96 9.19
N ALA A 31 14.11 -8.90 9.11
CA ALA A 31 13.67 -7.54 9.34
C ALA A 31 12.53 -7.09 8.40
N ILE A 32 12.51 -7.55 7.15
CA ILE A 32 11.44 -7.19 6.19
C ILE A 32 10.21 -8.05 6.46
N ARG A 33 10.39 -9.33 6.79
CA ARG A 33 9.29 -10.23 7.16
C ARG A 33 8.53 -9.71 8.38
N ASP A 34 9.26 -9.27 9.40
CA ASP A 34 8.69 -8.75 10.64
C ASP A 34 7.77 -7.55 10.38
N GLU A 35 8.17 -6.64 9.48
CA GLU A 35 7.35 -5.47 9.11
C GLU A 35 6.11 -5.85 8.27
N VAL A 36 6.22 -6.83 7.37
CA VAL A 36 5.10 -7.26 6.51
C VAL A 36 4.06 -8.07 7.28
N GLU A 37 4.49 -8.89 8.24
CA GLU A 37 3.61 -9.72 9.08
C GLU A 37 3.09 -8.96 10.30
N ALA A 38 3.58 -7.74 10.54
CA ALA A 38 3.03 -6.87 11.57
C ALA A 38 1.57 -6.51 11.25
N PRO A 39 0.72 -6.33 12.28
CA PRO A 39 -0.62 -5.81 12.07
C PRO A 39 -0.57 -4.45 11.37
N ASP A 40 -1.53 -4.21 10.48
CA ASP A 40 -1.68 -2.91 9.84
C ASP A 40 -1.76 -1.80 10.91
N PRO A 41 -1.05 -0.69 10.73
CA PRO A 41 -1.17 0.43 11.64
C PRO A 41 -2.60 0.98 11.60
N VAL A 42 -2.98 1.67 12.67
CA VAL A 42 -4.26 2.39 12.70
C VAL A 42 -4.33 3.32 11.48
N ALA A 43 -5.45 3.25 10.76
CA ALA A 43 -5.67 4.08 9.59
C ALA A 43 -5.49 5.56 9.97
N ILE A 44 -4.70 6.27 9.16
CA ILE A 44 -4.50 7.71 9.33
C ILE A 44 -5.84 8.40 9.13
N ASP A 45 -6.17 9.37 9.99
CA ASP A 45 -7.34 10.21 9.81
C ASP A 45 -7.12 11.17 8.63
N THR A 46 -7.48 10.72 7.44
CA THR A 46 -7.40 11.52 6.22
C THR A 46 -8.38 12.69 6.20
N SER A 47 -9.29 12.79 7.19
CA SER A 47 -10.15 13.96 7.38
C SER A 47 -9.52 15.06 8.24
N ALA A 48 -8.39 14.78 8.90
CA ALA A 48 -7.65 15.73 9.72
C ALA A 48 -7.25 16.97 8.91
N SER A 49 -7.34 18.15 9.54
CA SER A 49 -7.19 19.43 8.84
C SER A 49 -5.78 19.67 8.31
N GLU A 50 -4.80 19.09 8.98
CA GLU A 50 -3.38 19.12 8.67
C GLU A 50 -3.02 18.32 7.41
N LEU A 51 -3.88 17.40 6.98
CA LEU A 51 -3.64 16.52 5.82
C LEU A 51 -4.50 16.90 4.60
N LYS A 52 -5.28 17.99 4.67
CA LYS A 52 -6.25 18.38 3.64
C LYS A 52 -5.66 18.96 2.37
N ASP A 53 -4.48 19.56 2.45
CA ASP A 53 -3.87 20.24 1.29
C ASP A 53 -3.14 19.27 0.36
N GLY A 54 -2.94 18.01 0.78
CA GLY A 54 -2.21 17.00 0.01
C GLY A 54 -0.75 17.36 -0.26
N LEU A 55 -0.21 18.34 0.47
CA LEU A 55 1.06 18.98 0.14
C LEU A 55 2.22 18.32 0.89
N ASN A 56 3.15 17.72 0.15
CA ASN A 56 4.40 17.25 0.74
C ASN A 56 5.31 18.46 1.02
N ARG A 57 5.47 18.80 2.29
CA ARG A 57 6.34 19.90 2.74
C ARG A 57 7.66 19.36 3.26
N CYS A 58 8.78 19.93 2.81
CA CYS A 58 10.09 19.57 3.34
C CYS A 58 10.17 19.93 4.83
N PRO A 59 10.48 18.99 5.74
CA PRO A 59 10.58 19.29 7.18
C PRO A 59 11.74 20.22 7.53
N LYS A 60 12.67 20.45 6.59
CA LYS A 60 13.84 21.31 6.78
C LYS A 60 13.58 22.78 6.40
N CYS A 61 12.79 23.04 5.36
CA CYS A 61 12.59 24.40 4.82
C CYS A 61 11.14 24.76 4.50
N GLY A 62 10.20 23.83 4.68
CA GLY A 62 8.78 24.02 4.40
C GLY A 62 8.40 24.09 2.92
N ALA A 63 9.38 23.97 2.02
CA ALA A 63 9.14 24.04 0.57
C ALA A 63 8.29 22.87 0.08
N SER A 64 7.54 23.13 -1.00
CA SER A 64 6.86 22.11 -1.79
C SER A 64 7.02 22.43 -3.27
N ASP A 65 7.09 21.38 -4.11
CA ASP A 65 7.43 21.47 -5.54
C ASP A 65 6.19 21.39 -6.46
N ILE A 66 5.00 21.71 -5.95
CA ILE A 66 3.72 21.73 -6.68
C ILE A 66 3.14 23.14 -6.80
#